data_AF-A0A2W1BR75-F1
#
_entry.id   AF-A0A2W1BR75-F1
#
_cell.length_a   1.000
_cell.length_b   1.000
_cell.length_c   1.000
_cell.angle_alpha   90.00
_cell.angle_beta   90.00
_cell.angle_gamma   90.00
#
_symmetry.space_group_name_H-M   'P 1'
#
loop_
_entity.id
_entity.type
_entity.pdbx_description
1 polymer ?
#
loop_
_entity_poly.entity_id
_entity_poly.type
_entity_poly.pdbx_seq_one_letter_code
_entity_poly.pdbx_strand_id
1 'polypeptide(L)'
;MTIVKSQTGVTKNEPIVDKIIFTKLENLLHKMAFFRGWRYVAFVSGFVGFLGLALYPIAIAPMIDPSEYRKIQKEARKNIRQEDIQPGNMKIWTDPFGRKKPESD
;
A
#
# COMPACT_ATOMS: atom_id res chain seq x y z
N MET A 1 -47.60 -7.54 57.02
CA MET A 1 -46.13 -7.44 56.89
C MET A 1 -45.86 -6.48 55.75
N THR A 2 -45.63 -5.21 56.08
CA THR A 2 -45.66 -4.10 55.12
C THR A 2 -44.26 -3.84 54.57
N ILE A 3 -44.13 -3.82 53.24
CA ILE A 3 -42.90 -3.54 52.50
C ILE A 3 -42.42 -2.11 52.82
N VAL A 4 -41.26 -1.99 53.45
CA VAL A 4 -40.59 -0.71 53.68
C VAL A 4 -39.93 -0.28 52.37
N LYS A 5 -40.47 0.75 51.72
CA LYS A 5 -39.87 1.40 50.56
C LYS A 5 -38.59 2.11 51.03
N SER A 6 -37.43 1.60 50.63
CA SER A 6 -36.13 2.27 50.78
C SER A 6 -36.18 3.60 50.03
N GLN A 7 -36.27 4.69 50.76
CA GLN A 7 -36.13 6.05 50.23
C GLN A 7 -34.63 6.31 50.06
N THR A 8 -34.12 6.20 48.83
CA THR A 8 -32.81 6.75 48.48
C THR A 8 -32.90 8.26 48.60
N GLY A 9 -32.26 8.80 49.64
CA GLY A 9 -32.20 10.23 49.90
C GLY A 9 -31.44 10.93 48.79
N VAL A 10 -32.19 11.46 47.81
CA VAL A 10 -31.66 12.41 46.84
C VAL A 10 -31.34 13.69 47.60
N THR A 11 -30.09 13.80 48.03
CA THR A 11 -29.56 15.00 48.67
C THR A 11 -29.42 16.09 47.60
N LYS A 12 -29.79 17.33 47.93
CA LYS A 12 -29.82 18.47 46.97
C LYS A 12 -28.47 18.81 46.30
N ASN A 13 -27.40 18.09 46.64
CA ASN A 13 -26.03 18.26 46.16
C ASN A 13 -25.67 17.31 45.01
N GLU A 14 -26.49 16.29 44.75
CA GLU A 14 -26.30 15.34 43.64
C GLU A 14 -26.24 15.98 42.24
N PRO A 15 -27.07 16.98 41.86
CA PRO A 15 -26.98 17.53 40.50
C PRO A 15 -25.65 18.23 40.21
N ILE A 16 -24.90 18.66 41.23
CA ILE A 16 -23.58 19.28 41.06
C ILE A 16 -22.51 18.19 40.93
N VAL A 17 -22.58 17.15 41.77
CA VAL A 17 -21.66 16.01 41.73
C VAL A 17 -21.79 15.26 40.41
N ASP A 18 -23.01 15.02 39.94
CA ASP A 18 -23.28 14.37 38.65
C ASP A 18 -22.77 15.22 37.48
N LYS A 19 -22.93 16.54 37.54
CA LYS A 19 -22.34 17.46 36.54
C LYS A 19 -20.81 17.42 36.55
N ILE A 20 -20.18 17.36 37.73
CA ILE A 20 -18.73 17.28 37.86
C ILE A 20 -18.22 15.95 37.30
N ILE A 21 -18.89 14.85 37.62
CA ILE A 21 -18.54 13.51 37.12
C ILE A 21 -18.74 13.44 35.61
N PHE A 22 -19.87 13.93 35.09
CA PHE A 22 -20.16 13.97 33.66
C PHE A 22 -19.16 14.85 32.89
N THR A 23 -18.83 16.04 33.42
CA THR A 23 -17.82 16.93 32.81
C THR A 23 -16.43 16.30 32.84
N LYS A 24 -16.08 15.60 33.93
CA LYS A 24 -14.80 14.89 34.04
C LYS A 24 -14.75 13.69 33.09
N LEU A 25 -15.87 13.01 32.89
CA LEU A 25 -16.04 11.88 31.98
C LEU A 25 -15.94 12.32 30.52
N GLU A 26 -16.59 13.42 30.12
CA GLU A 26 -16.50 14.02 28.79
C GLU A 26 -15.07 14.49 28.46
N ASN A 27 -14.39 15.10 29.43
CA ASN A 27 -12.98 15.50 29.29
C ASN A 27 -12.03 14.30 29.22
N LEU A 28 -12.32 13.21 29.96
CA LEU A 28 -11.57 11.96 29.87
C LEU A 28 -11.81 11.26 28.53
N LEU A 29 -13.04 11.27 28.01
CA LEU A 29 -13.40 10.77 26.69
C LEU A 29 -12.67 11.55 25.59
N HIS A 30 -12.61 12.87 25.69
CA HIS A 30 -11.85 13.71 24.75
C HIS A 30 -10.35 13.45 24.79
N LYS A 31 -9.78 13.10 25.95
CA LYS A 31 -8.36 12.71 26.07
C LYS A 31 -8.06 11.34 25.47
N MET A 32 -9.04 10.47 25.32
CA MET A 32 -8.91 9.15 24.69
C MET A 32 -9.10 9.17 23.17
N ALA A 33 -9.18 10.34 22.53
CA ALA A 33 -9.22 10.48 21.08
C ALA A 33 -7.81 10.31 20.44
N PHE A 34 -7.42 9.05 20.34
CA PHE A 34 -6.67 8.39 19.26
C PHE A 34 -6.22 9.29 18.09
N PHE A 35 -4.89 9.36 17.84
CA PHE A 35 -4.20 9.97 16.68
C PHE A 35 -5.07 10.84 15.73
N ARG A 36 -5.60 11.96 16.21
CA ARG A 36 -6.51 12.81 15.42
C ARG A 36 -5.80 14.05 14.91
N GLY A 37 -5.82 14.25 13.59
CA GLY A 37 -5.37 15.47 12.92
C GLY A 37 -4.01 15.36 12.19
N TRP A 38 -3.28 16.48 12.13
CA TRP A 38 -2.06 16.66 11.33
C TRP A 38 -0.95 15.62 11.58
N ARG A 39 -0.79 15.17 12.83
CA ARG A 39 0.27 14.19 13.20
C ARG A 39 0.06 12.84 12.53
N TYR A 40 -1.19 12.41 12.39
CA TYR A 40 -1.52 11.17 11.68
C TYR A 40 -1.27 11.32 10.18
N VAL A 41 -1.67 12.45 9.59
CA VAL A 41 -1.38 12.75 8.18
C VAL A 41 0.12 12.75 7.90
N ALA A 42 0.92 13.39 8.76
CA ALA A 42 2.38 13.41 8.64
C ALA A 42 2.99 12.01 8.76
N PHE A 43 2.46 11.16 9.65
CA PHE A 43 2.93 9.79 9.79
C PHE A 43 2.58 8.93 8.56
N VAL A 44 1.34 9.00 8.09
CA VAL A 44 0.87 8.23 6.93
C VAL A 44 1.58 8.68 5.65
N SER A 45 1.73 9.99 5.43
CA SER A 45 2.46 10.51 4.27
C SER A 45 3.93 10.12 4.31
N GLY A 46 4.57 10.17 5.48
CA GLY A 46 5.93 9.71 5.68
C GLY A 46 6.07 8.21 5.39
N PHE A 47 5.14 7.39 5.85
CA PHE A 47 5.15 5.94 5.61
C PHE A 47 4.95 5.60 4.14
N VAL A 48 3.96 6.21 3.48
CA VAL A 48 3.69 5.99 2.05
C VAL A 48 4.84 6.53 1.20
N GLY A 49 5.41 7.69 1.55
CA GLY A 49 6.58 8.25 0.88
C GLY A 49 7.83 7.37 1.03
N PHE A 50 8.03 6.80 2.22
CA PHE A 50 9.10 5.83 2.46
C PHE A 50 8.91 4.55 1.64
N LEU A 51 7.70 4.00 1.59
CA LEU A 51 7.38 2.86 0.72
C LEU A 51 7.62 3.19 -0.76
N GLY A 52 7.20 4.38 -1.20
CA GLY A 52 7.42 4.84 -2.57
C GLY A 52 8.90 4.92 -2.93
N LEU A 53 9.73 5.44 -2.02
CA LEU A 53 11.19 5.50 -2.21
C LEU A 53 11.83 4.11 -2.21
N ALA A 54 11.42 3.22 -1.29
CA ALA A 54 11.94 1.86 -1.23
C ALA A 54 11.58 1.05 -2.49
N LEU A 55 10.38 1.27 -3.05
CA LEU A 55 9.91 0.61 -4.27
C LEU A 55 10.34 1.31 -5.57
N TYR A 56 10.81 2.55 -5.49
CA TYR A 56 11.25 3.35 -6.65
C TYR A 56 12.21 2.61 -7.59
N PRO A 57 13.32 1.99 -7.11
CA PRO A 57 14.25 1.30 -8.01
C PRO A 57 13.66 0.05 -8.68
N ILE A 58 12.63 -0.55 -8.08
CA ILE A 58 12.05 -1.81 -8.58
C ILE A 58 10.96 -1.54 -9.62
N ALA A 59 10.09 -0.55 -9.37
CA ALA A 59 8.92 -0.30 -10.21
C ALA A 59 9.12 0.87 -11.18
N ILE A 60 9.70 1.99 -10.70
CA ILE A 60 9.71 3.25 -11.45
C ILE A 60 11.00 3.39 -12.26
N ALA A 61 12.16 3.09 -11.68
CA ALA A 61 13.44 3.16 -12.39
C ALA A 61 13.46 2.38 -13.73
N PRO A 62 12.99 1.11 -13.83
CA PRO A 62 12.95 0.40 -15.12
C PRO A 62 11.98 1.01 -16.13
N MET A 63 10.97 1.76 -15.68
CA MET A 63 10.02 2.44 -16.57
C MET A 63 10.60 3.72 -17.16
N ILE A 64 11.44 4.43 -16.42
CA ILE A 64 12.07 5.68 -16.88
C ILE A 64 13.19 5.37 -17.87
N ASP A 65 14.09 4.45 -17.54
CA ASP A 65 15.17 4.05 -18.44
C ASP A 65 15.19 2.53 -18.69
N PRO A 66 14.49 2.05 -19.73
CA PRO A 66 14.54 0.66 -20.12
C PRO A 66 15.80 0.30 -20.91
N SER A 67 16.73 1.24 -21.17
CA SER A 67 17.86 1.01 -22.07
C SER A 67 18.83 -0.06 -21.55
N GLU A 68 19.06 -0.09 -20.24
CA GLU A 68 19.95 -1.07 -19.60
C GLU A 68 19.38 -2.49 -19.68
N TYR A 69 18.09 -2.64 -19.37
CA TYR A 69 17.38 -3.91 -19.56
C TYR A 69 17.37 -4.36 -21.01
N ARG A 70 17.21 -3.43 -21.97
CA ARG A 70 17.29 -3.74 -23.40
C ARG A 70 18.69 -4.19 -23.81
N LYS A 71 19.76 -3.60 -23.27
CA LYS A 71 21.15 -4.03 -23.52
C LYS A 71 21.39 -5.44 -23.00
N ILE A 72 21.04 -5.71 -21.73
CA ILE A 72 21.14 -7.02 -21.10
C ILE A 72 20.35 -8.06 -21.91
N GLN A 73 19.14 -7.70 -22.34
CA GLN A 73 18.29 -8.58 -23.15
C GLN A 73 18.88 -8.84 -24.54
N LYS A 74 19.53 -7.84 -25.16
CA LYS A 74 20.21 -8.00 -26.45
C LYS A 74 21.39 -8.96 -26.34
N GLU A 75 22.15 -8.86 -25.26
CA GLU A 75 23.29 -9.73 -24.98
C GLU A 75 22.84 -11.16 -24.68
N ALA A 76 21.84 -11.33 -23.80
CA ALA A 76 21.26 -12.63 -23.48
C ALA A 76 20.62 -13.32 -24.70
N ARG A 77 20.11 -12.56 -25.68
CA ARG A 77 19.49 -13.09 -26.91
C ARG A 77 20.44 -13.13 -28.11
N LYS A 78 21.72 -12.83 -27.94
CA LYS A 78 22.68 -12.80 -29.05
C LYS A 78 22.83 -14.15 -29.75
N ASN A 79 22.71 -15.25 -29.00
CA ASN A 79 22.85 -16.62 -29.52
C ASN A 79 21.50 -17.29 -29.81
N ILE A 80 20.38 -16.57 -29.66
CA ILE A 80 19.05 -17.13 -29.86
C ILE A 80 18.54 -16.72 -31.25
N ARG A 81 18.46 -17.71 -32.14
CA ARG A 81 17.76 -17.57 -33.42
C ARG A 81 16.27 -17.77 -33.19
N GLN A 82 15.52 -16.68 -33.19
CA GLN A 82 14.08 -16.70 -32.92
C GLN A 82 13.32 -17.56 -33.94
N GLU A 83 13.85 -17.70 -35.17
CA GLU A 83 13.24 -18.51 -36.23
C GLU A 83 13.28 -20.01 -35.89
N ASP A 84 14.27 -20.46 -35.11
CA ASP A 84 14.47 -21.87 -34.76
C ASP A 84 13.64 -22.29 -33.53
N ILE A 85 13.13 -21.32 -32.73
CA ILE A 85 12.29 -21.58 -31.56
C ILE A 85 10.81 -21.75 -31.95
N GLN A 86 10.39 -21.17 -33.08
CA GLN A 86 8.97 -21.18 -33.43
C GLN A 86 8.49 -22.59 -33.76
N PRO A 87 7.41 -23.07 -33.11
CA PRO A 87 6.80 -24.33 -33.48
C PRO A 87 6.28 -24.25 -34.92
N GLY A 88 6.51 -25.29 -35.70
CA GLY A 88 6.02 -25.39 -37.07
C GLY A 88 6.85 -24.69 -38.15
N ASN A 89 8.12 -24.31 -37.87
CA ASN A 89 9.04 -23.69 -38.86
C ASN A 89 8.40 -22.47 -39.57
N MET A 90 7.57 -21.74 -38.84
CA MET A 90 6.85 -20.55 -39.31
C MET A 90 7.76 -19.32 -39.30
N LYS A 91 7.48 -18.33 -40.15
CA LYS A 91 8.19 -17.04 -40.13
C LYS A 91 7.64 -16.14 -39.02
N ILE A 92 8.55 -15.42 -38.37
CA ILE A 92 8.20 -14.46 -37.31
C ILE A 92 7.51 -13.25 -37.95
N TRP A 93 6.39 -12.81 -37.39
CA TRP A 93 5.62 -11.70 -37.96
C TRP A 93 6.37 -10.35 -37.92
N THR A 94 7.32 -10.20 -37.01
CA THR A 94 8.23 -9.04 -36.93
C THR A 94 9.19 -8.94 -38.11
N ASP A 95 9.52 -10.07 -38.76
CA ASP A 95 10.39 -10.15 -39.95
C ASP A 95 9.75 -11.11 -40.98
N PRO A 96 8.76 -10.63 -41.77
CA PRO A 96 7.93 -11.48 -42.63
C PRO A 96 8.70 -12.03 -43.84
N PHE A 97 9.83 -11.42 -44.20
CA PHE A 97 10.60 -11.83 -45.38
C PHE A 97 11.61 -12.91 -45.04
N GLY A 98 12.04 -13.02 -43.78
CA GLY A 98 12.86 -14.11 -43.28
C GLY A 98 14.29 -14.06 -43.82
N ARG A 99 15.26 -14.39 -42.97
CA ARG A 99 16.68 -14.41 -43.35
C ARG A 99 17.08 -15.79 -43.85
N LYS A 100 18.04 -15.84 -44.79
CA LYS A 100 18.61 -17.12 -45.26
C LYS A 100 19.31 -17.80 -44.08
N LYS A 101 18.98 -19.07 -43.81
CA LYS A 101 19.65 -19.87 -42.78
C LYS A 101 21.12 -20.06 -43.20
N PRO A 102 22.10 -19.91 -42.29
CA PRO A 102 23.46 -20.37 -42.59
C PRO A 102 23.39 -21.88 -42.83
N GLU A 103 24.11 -22.35 -43.85
CA GLU A 103 24.23 -23.76 -44.17
C GLU A 103 24.85 -24.48 -42.98
N SER A 104 24.18 -25.52 -42.49
CA SER A 104 24.69 -26.35 -41.40
C SER A 104 25.67 -27.37 -41.98
N ASP A 105 26.93 -27.29 -41.58
CA ASP A 105 27.93 -28.37 -41.77
C ASP A 105 27.51 -29.65 -41.01
#